data_AF-A0A958FG61-F1
#
_entry.id   AF-A0A958FG61-F1
#
_cell.length_a   1.000
_cell.length_b   1.000
_cell.length_c   1.000
_cell.angle_alpha   90.00
_cell.angle_beta   90.00
_cell.angle_gamma   90.00
#
_symmetry.space_group_name_H-M   'P 1'
#
loop_
_entity.id
_entity.type
_entity.pdbx_description
1 polymer ?
#
loop_
_entity_poly.entity_id
_entity_poly.type
_entity_poly.pdbx_seq_one_letter_code
_entity_poly.pdbx_strand_id
1 'polypeptide(L)' 'DEIYFVDEGRQLPFMFRSWRHRHRLIRQGEQTLIVDDITYQGRVKLLDYLLYPVLKLQFLYRRPVYRRWLDNG' A
#
# COMPACT_ATOMS: atom_id res chain seq x y z
N ASP A 1 14.76 -4.68 13.38
CA ASP A 1 13.71 -5.72 13.26
C ASP A 1 12.60 -5.27 12.33
N GLU A 2 12.09 -6.20 11.54
CA GLU A 2 10.98 -5.98 10.60
C GLU A 2 9.96 -7.09 10.79
N ILE A 3 8.69 -6.70 10.87
CA ILE A 3 7.55 -7.61 10.69
C ILE A 3 6.78 -7.16 9.46
N TYR A 4 6.17 -8.11 8.75
CA TYR A 4 5.39 -7.79 7.57
C TYR A 4 4.21 -8.75 7.40
N PHE A 5 3.20 -8.29 6.67
CA PHE A 5 2.14 -9.12 6.14
C PHE A 5 1.89 -8.76 4.67
N VAL A 6 1.25 -9.66 3.93
CA VAL A 6 1.03 -9.50 2.49
C VAL A 6 -0.43 -9.72 2.16
N ASP A 7 -1.03 -8.73 1.50
CA ASP A 7 -2.36 -8.79 0.94
C ASP A 7 -2.25 -9.13 -0.56
N GLU A 8 -2.70 -10.34 -0.92
CA GLU A 8 -2.70 -10.81 -2.31
C GLU A 8 -4.13 -10.88 -2.87
N GLY A 9 -4.32 -10.29 -4.03
CA GLY A 9 -5.61 -10.30 -4.72
C GLY A 9 -5.87 -11.64 -5.40
N ARG A 10 -6.78 -12.45 -4.87
CA ARG A 10 -7.26 -13.70 -5.52
C ARG A 10 -8.33 -13.45 -6.57
N GLN A 11 -9.26 -12.53 -6.28
CA GLN A 11 -10.29 -12.07 -7.20
C GLN A 11 -10.21 -10.54 -7.24
N LEU A 12 -9.90 -10.00 -8.40
CA LEU A 12 -9.59 -8.59 -8.57
C LEU A 12 -10.62 -7.88 -9.44
N PRO A 13 -10.89 -6.59 -9.18
CA PRO A 13 -11.66 -5.75 -10.08
C PRO A 13 -11.09 -5.78 -11.50
N PHE A 14 -11.94 -5.54 -12.51
CA PHE A 14 -11.56 -5.65 -13.93
C PHE A 14 -10.34 -4.82 -14.34
N MET A 15 -9.97 -3.80 -13.55
CA MET A 15 -8.81 -2.95 -13.81
C MET A 15 -7.47 -3.67 -13.55
N PHE A 16 -7.44 -4.60 -12.58
CA PHE A 16 -6.22 -5.28 -12.16
C PHE A 16 -6.14 -6.71 -12.72
N ARG A 17 -4.91 -7.11 -13.05
CA ARG A 17 -4.49 -8.47 -13.40
C ARG A 17 -3.83 -9.15 -12.22
N SER A 18 -3.00 -8.43 -11.48
CA SER A 18 -2.38 -8.91 -10.24
C SER A 18 -2.26 -7.78 -9.23
N TRP A 19 -2.32 -8.15 -7.96
CA TRP A 19 -2.15 -7.26 -6.83
C TRP A 19 -1.42 -8.00 -5.72
N ARG A 20 -0.32 -7.41 -5.26
CA ARG A 20 0.41 -7.84 -4.08
C ARG A 20 0.83 -6.60 -3.32
N HIS A 21 0.29 -6.44 -2.13
CA HIS A 21 0.62 -5.33 -1.25
C HIS A 21 1.26 -5.87 0.01
N ARG A 22 2.55 -5.67 0.13
CA ARG A 22 3.32 -6.02 1.31
C ARG A 22 3.37 -4.82 2.25
N HIS A 23 2.81 -5.00 3.44
CA HIS A 23 2.90 -4.02 4.52
C HIS A 23 4.07 -4.38 5.40
N ARG A 24 5.03 -3.46 5.54
CA ARG A 24 6.25 -3.68 6.32
C ARG A 24 6.26 -2.69 7.48
N LEU A 25 6.49 -3.20 8.69
CA LEU A 25 6.65 -2.40 9.90
C LEU A 25 8.09 -2.60 10.36
N ILE A 26 8.88 -1.54 10.21
CA ILE A 26 10.32 -1.57 10.46
C ILE A 26 10.58 -0.75 11.72
N ARG A 27 11.20 -1.37 12.73
CA ARG A 27 11.61 -0.67 13.94
C ARG A 27 12.70 0.37 13.62
N GLN A 28 12.47 1.61 14.01
CA GLN A 28 13.44 2.72 13.91
C GLN A 28 13.60 3.40 15.26
N GLY A 29 14.46 2.84 16.11
CA GLY A 29 14.64 3.30 17.49
C GLY A 29 13.36 3.10 18.30
N GLU A 30 12.80 4.20 18.82
CA GLU A 30 11.51 4.23 19.52
C GLU A 30 10.31 4.35 18.58
N GLN A 31 10.55 4.58 17.29
CA GLN A 31 9.51 4.76 16.29
C GLN A 31 9.38 3.50 15.42
N THR A 32 8.26 3.40 14.70
CA THR A 32 8.03 2.36 13.69
C THR A 32 7.80 3.01 12.34
N LEU A 33 8.62 2.66 11.36
CA LEU A 33 8.43 3.06 9.97
C LEU A 33 7.48 2.07 9.29
N ILE A 34 6.34 2.56 8.82
CA ILE A 34 5.37 1.79 8.04
C ILE A 34 5.66 2.02 6.56
N VAL A 35 5.93 0.94 5.81
CA VAL A 35 6.19 0.95 4.37
C VAL A 35 5.13 0.12 3.66
N ASP A 36 4.37 0.79 2.78
CA ASP A 36 3.45 0.16 1.84
C ASP A 36 4.19 -0.15 0.54
N ASP A 37 4.57 -1.42 0.35
CA ASP A 37 5.25 -1.93 -0.84
C ASP A 37 4.24 -2.63 -1.75
N ILE A 38 3.89 -1.98 -2.86
CA ILE A 38 2.77 -2.40 -3.72
C ILE A 38 3.32 -2.78 -5.08
N THR A 39 3.10 -4.04 -5.45
CA THR A 39 3.30 -4.55 -6.80
C THR A 39 1.94 -4.83 -7.41
N TYR A 40 1.61 -4.13 -8.49
CA TYR A 40 0.36 -4.34 -9.22
C TYR A 40 0.63 -4.45 -10.70
N GLN A 41 -0.30 -5.10 -11.40
CA GLN A 41 -0.34 -5.12 -12.85
C GLN A 41 -1.77 -4.85 -13.28
N GLY A 42 -1.97 -3.88 -14.14
CA GLY A 42 -3.21 -3.63 -14.86
C GLY A 42 -3.41 -4.65 -15.98
N ARG A 43 -4.64 -4.78 -16.47
CA ARG A 43 -4.93 -5.69 -17.59
C ARG A 43 -4.38 -5.20 -18.94
N VAL A 44 -4.14 -3.89 -19.06
CA VAL A 44 -3.52 -3.25 -20.23
C VAL A 44 -2.49 -2.22 -19.78
N LYS A 45 -1.46 -1.96 -20.60
CA LYS A 45 -0.37 -1.02 -20.27
C LYS A 45 -0.84 0.40 -19.93
N LEU A 46 -1.94 0.85 -20.55
CA LEU A 46 -2.53 2.15 -20.24
C LEU A 46 -3.02 2.21 -18.79
N LEU A 47 -3.62 1.12 -18.29
CA LEU A 47 -4.05 1.04 -16.89
C LEU A 47 -2.87 1.04 -15.94
N ASP A 48 -1.73 0.43 -16.28
CA ASP A 48 -0.52 0.51 -15.44
C ASP A 48 -0.13 1.96 -15.14
N TYR A 49 -0.16 2.80 -16.18
CA TYR A 49 0.18 4.21 -16.09
C TYR A 49 -0.89 5.03 -15.36
N LEU A 50 -2.18 4.81 -15.65
CA LEU A 50 -3.28 5.53 -15.00
C LEU A 50 -3.46 5.15 -13.52
N LEU A 51 -3.21 3.89 -13.18
CA LEU A 51 -3.33 3.41 -11.80
C LEU A 51 -2.22 3.97 -10.91
N TYR A 52 -1.04 4.30 -11.45
CA TYR A 52 0.07 4.82 -10.67
C TYR A 52 -0.27 6.10 -9.87
N PRO A 53 -0.75 7.20 -10.50
CA PRO A 53 -1.11 8.40 -9.75
C PRO A 53 -2.32 8.17 -8.83
N VAL A 54 -3.30 7.36 -9.25
CA VAL A 54 -4.50 7.06 -8.46
C VAL A 54 -4.13 6.35 -7.16
N LEU A 55 -3.34 5.26 -7.25
CA LEU A 55 -2.87 4.52 -6.08
C LEU A 55 -2.00 5.42 -5.21
N LYS A 56 -1.04 6.15 -5.80
CA LYS A 56 -0.18 7.07 -5.04
C LYS A 56 -0.98 8.07 -4.21
N LEU A 57 -2.02 8.69 -4.79
CA LEU A 57 -2.91 9.62 -4.10
C LEU A 57 -3.70 8.91 -2.99
N GLN A 58 -4.26 7.73 -3.29
CA GLN A 58 -5.03 6.94 -2.32
C GLN A 58 -4.19 6.59 -1.08
N PHE A 59 -2.93 6.19 -1.25
CA PHE A 59 -2.03 5.88 -0.13
C PHE A 59 -1.53 7.13 0.59
N LEU A 60 -1.27 8.23 -0.13
CA LEU A 60 -0.89 9.50 0.49
C LEU A 60 -1.97 10.01 1.43
N TYR A 61 -3.25 9.88 1.04
CA TYR A 61 -4.39 10.27 1.87
C TYR A 61 -4.50 9.48 3.19
N ARG A 62 -3.95 8.26 3.27
CA ARG A 62 -3.97 7.48 4.52
C ARG A 62 -3.04 8.02 5.60
N ARG A 63 -1.97 8.73 5.23
CA ARG A 63 -1.00 9.28 6.19
C ARG A 63 -1.63 10.09 7.33
N PRO A 64 -2.52 11.07 7.09
CA PRO A 64 -3.17 11.82 8.18
C PRO A 64 -4.10 10.95 9.03
N VAL A 65 -4.72 9.91 8.45
CA VAL A 65 -5.60 8.99 9.20
C VAL A 65 -4.77 8.17 10.20
N TYR A 66 -3.64 7.61 9.77
CA TYR A 66 -2.75 6.87 10.67
C TYR A 66 -2.20 7.73 11.81
N ARG A 67 -1.81 8.98 11.52
CA ARG A 67 -1.39 9.91 12.58
C ARG A 67 -2.49 10.11 13.61
N ARG A 68 -3.73 10.41 13.19
CA ARG A 68 -4.85 10.58 14.13
C ARG A 68 -5.12 9.33 14.97
N TRP A 69 -5.08 8.14 14.39
CA TRP A 69 -5.37 6.92 15.15
C TRP A 69 -4.25 6.54 16.13
N LEU A 70 -2.99 6.74 15.75
CA LEU A 70 -1.84 6.40 16.60
C LEU A 70 -1.50 7.49 17.62
N ASP A 71 -1.75 8.76 17.32
CA ASP A 71 -1.49 9.88 18.24
C ASP A 71 -2.58 10.01 19.33
N ASN A 72 -3.78 9.45 19.11
CA ASN A 72 -4.88 9.45 20.10
C ASN A 72 -5.00 8.11 20.88
N GLY A 73 -4.05 7.19 20.70
CA GLY A 73 -4.02 5.87 21.33
C GLY A 73 -3.13 5.81 22.56
#